data_AF-A0A6V7HQY3-F1
#
_entry.id   AF-A0A6V7HQY3-F1
#
_cell.length_a   1.000
_cell.length_b   1.000
_cell.length_c   1.000
_cell.angle_alpha   90.00
_cell.angle_beta   90.00
_cell.angle_gamma   90.00
#
_symmetry.space_group_name_H-M   'P 1'
#
loop_
_entity.id
_entity.type
_entity.pdbx_description
1 polymer ?
#
loop_
_entity_poly.entity_id
_entity_poly.type
_entity_poly.pdbx_seq_one_letter_code
_entity_poly.pdbx_strand_id
1 'polypeptide(L)' 'CLTDYEYIVSEYLSIAKPPQRIIGGTNAPDHKYPYLVSLRMRRPGLPDWLFCGGSIVDDRFILTAAHCTDV' A
#
# COMPACT_ATOMS: atom_id res chain seq x y z
N CYS A 1 -20.05 -26.38 17.66
CA CYS A 1 -20.43 -27.04 16.39
C CYS A 1 -20.97 -25.96 15.44
N LEU A 2 -20.23 -25.62 14.37
CA LEU A 2 -20.35 -24.41 13.50
C LEU A 2 -20.26 -23.05 14.20
N THR A 3 -20.93 -22.88 15.34
CA THR A 3 -20.89 -21.65 16.15
C THR A 3 -19.48 -21.35 16.69
N ASP A 4 -18.66 -22.37 16.97
CA ASP A 4 -17.29 -22.17 17.45
C ASP A 4 -16.34 -21.70 16.33
N TYR A 5 -16.56 -22.18 15.10
CA TYR A 5 -15.73 -21.79 13.95
C TYR A 5 -16.11 -20.39 13.46
N GLU A 6 -17.40 -20.06 13.43
CA GLU A 6 -17.88 -18.71 13.13
C GLU A 6 -17.45 -17.69 14.20
N TYR A 7 -17.42 -18.09 15.48
CA TYR A 7 -16.91 -17.27 16.57
C TYR A 7 -15.41 -16.98 16.41
N ILE A 8 -14.59 -18.01 16.16
CA ILE A 8 -13.15 -17.87 15.93
C ILE A 8 -12.86 -17.02 14.68
N VAL A 9 -13.62 -17.18 13.59
CA VAL A 9 -13.48 -16.35 12.38
C VAL A 9 -13.87 -14.90 12.64
N SER A 10 -14.90 -14.63 13.46
CA SER A 10 -15.28 -13.26 13.85
C SER A 10 -14.24 -12.59 14.75
N GLU A 11 -13.63 -13.36 15.66
CA GLU A 11 -12.54 -12.91 16.52
C GLU A 11 -11.27 -12.63 15.70
N TYR A 12 -10.96 -13.49 14.73
CA TYR A 12 -9.82 -13.30 13.82
C TYR A 12 -10.03 -12.11 12.87
N LEU A 13 -11.24 -11.89 12.34
CA LEU A 13 -11.56 -10.73 11.49
C LEU A 13 -11.58 -9.41 12.28
N SER A 14 -11.95 -9.44 13.57
CA SER A 14 -11.93 -8.25 14.42
C SER A 14 -10.51 -7.90 14.92
N ILE A 15 -9.61 -8.88 15.05
CA ILE A 15 -8.20 -8.70 15.38
C ILE A 15 -7.32 -8.52 14.12
N ALA A 16 -7.79 -8.98 12.95
CA ALA A 16 -7.21 -8.68 11.64
C ALA A 16 -7.40 -7.20 11.35
N LYS A 17 -6.54 -6.41 11.98
CA LYS A 17 -6.37 -5.00 11.71
C LYS A 17 -6.18 -4.88 10.20
N PRO A 18 -7.09 -4.22 9.46
CA PRO A 18 -6.81 -3.92 8.06
C PRO A 18 -5.43 -3.23 8.05
N PRO A 19 -4.54 -3.57 7.09
CA PRO A 19 -3.18 -3.05 7.07
C PRO A 19 -3.26 -1.55 7.31
N GLN A 20 -2.47 -1.04 8.26
CA GLN A 20 -2.61 0.34 8.77
C GLN A 20 -2.67 1.34 7.63
N ARG A 21 -3.90 1.66 7.22
CA ARG A 21 -4.20 2.75 6.31
C ARG A 21 -4.12 4.02 7.14
N ILE A 22 -3.47 5.04 6.58
CA ILE A 22 -3.35 6.42 7.10
C ILE A 22 -4.46 6.72 8.14
N ILE A 23 -4.12 6.64 9.44
CA ILE A 23 -5.08 6.85 10.54
C ILE A 23 -5.14 8.34 10.85
N GLY A 24 -6.31 8.95 10.70
CA GLY A 24 -6.51 10.39 10.98
C GLY A 24 -5.99 11.34 9.91
N GLY A 25 -5.57 10.83 8.75
CA GLY A 25 -5.24 11.67 7.59
C GLY A 25 -6.46 12.01 6.74
N THR A 26 -6.31 13.02 5.90
CA THR A 26 -7.29 13.41 4.89
C THR A 26 -6.72 13.16 3.50
N ASN A 27 -7.60 13.05 2.50
CA ASN A 27 -7.16 13.01 1.12
C ASN A 27 -6.36 14.28 0.81
N ALA A 28 -5.20 14.10 0.20
CA ALA A 28 -4.46 15.22 -0.36
C ALA A 28 -5.30 15.84 -1.49
N PRO A 29 -5.42 17.17 -1.56
CA PRO A 29 -5.95 17.83 -2.73
C PRO A 29 -5.18 17.42 -3.99
N ASP A 30 -5.87 17.39 -5.11
CA ASP A 30 -5.29 17.06 -6.41
C ASP A 30 -4.05 17.91 -6.67
N HIS A 31 -2.98 17.25 -7.12
CA HIS A 31 -1.69 17.86 -7.46
C HIS A 31 -0.96 18.61 -6.33
N LYS A 32 -1.38 18.49 -5.06
CA LYS A 32 -0.69 19.16 -3.93
C LYS A 32 0.77 18.72 -3.75
N TYR A 33 1.07 17.45 -4.05
CA TYR A 33 2.40 16.86 -3.91
C TYR A 33 2.85 16.27 -5.25
N PRO A 34 3.25 17.12 -6.22
CA PRO A 34 3.50 16.68 -7.60
C PRO A 34 4.73 15.79 -7.74
N TYR A 35 5.64 15.82 -6.75
CA TYR A 35 6.81 14.96 -6.69
C TYR A 35 6.49 13.54 -6.22
N LEU A 36 5.32 13.28 -5.63
CA LEU A 36 4.97 11.97 -5.09
C LEU A 36 4.69 10.98 -6.23
N VAL A 37 5.35 9.83 -6.22
CA VAL A 37 5.16 8.78 -7.24
C VAL A 37 4.77 7.44 -6.65
N SER A 38 4.05 6.65 -7.45
CA SER A 38 3.66 5.27 -7.19
C SER A 38 4.64 4.32 -7.88
N LEU A 39 5.36 3.49 -7.12
CA LEU A 39 6.15 2.40 -7.68
C LEU A 39 5.26 1.16 -7.82
N ARG A 40 5.17 0.65 -9.05
CA ARG A 40 4.26 -0.45 -9.40
C ARG A 40 5.02 -1.64 -9.96
N MET A 41 4.58 -2.84 -9.59
CA MET A 41 5.11 -4.10 -10.11
C MET A 41 4.21 -4.61 -11.22
N ARG A 42 4.81 -5.00 -12.34
CA ARG A 42 4.12 -5.61 -13.47
C ARG A 42 4.47 -7.09 -13.56
N ARG A 43 3.45 -7.96 -13.62
CA ARG A 43 3.62 -9.40 -13.85
C ARG A 43 2.74 -9.85 -15.02
N PRO A 44 3.25 -10.69 -15.95
CA PRO A 44 2.43 -11.17 -17.07
C PRO A 44 1.14 -11.83 -16.59
N GLY A 45 0.01 -11.44 -17.17
CA GLY A 45 -1.31 -11.99 -16.83
C GLY A 45 -1.92 -11.50 -15.52
N LEU A 46 -1.28 -10.56 -14.80
CA LEU A 46 -1.81 -9.98 -13.56
C LEU A 46 -1.89 -8.44 -13.66
N PRO A 47 -2.82 -7.80 -12.93
CA PRO A 47 -2.88 -6.34 -12.86
C PRO A 47 -1.67 -5.76 -12.11
N ASP A 48 -1.24 -4.56 -12.51
CA ASP A 48 -0.16 -3.85 -11.83
C ASP A 48 -0.57 -3.45 -10.40
N TRP A 49 0.23 -3.82 -9.41
CA TRP A 49 0.02 -3.42 -8.03
C TRP A 49 0.99 -2.32 -7.59
N LEU A 50 0.53 -1.44 -6.70
CA LEU A 50 1.38 -0.51 -5.96
C LEU A 50 2.07 -1.28 -4.83
N PHE A 51 3.40 -1.16 -4.72
CA PHE A 51 4.15 -1.81 -3.64
C PHE A 51 4.99 -0.83 -2.81
N CYS A 52 5.44 0.29 -3.40
CA CYS A 52 6.20 1.32 -2.72
C CYS A 52 5.88 2.72 -3.25
N GLY A 53 6.34 3.76 -2.54
CA GLY A 53 6.31 5.15 -2.99
C GLY A 53 7.71 5.66 -3.36
N GLY A 54 7.77 6.87 -3.90
CA GLY A 54 9.03 7.59 -4.16
C GLY A 54 8.81 9.09 -4.32
N SER A 55 9.89 9.82 -4.56
CA SER A 55 9.86 11.26 -4.85
C SER A 55 10.71 11.61 -6.07
N ILE A 56 10.18 12.44 -6.96
CA ILE A 56 10.94 13.03 -8.07
C ILE A 56 11.99 13.99 -7.47
N VAL A 57 13.26 13.75 -7.78
CA VAL A 57 14.38 14.60 -7.35
C VAL A 57 15.10 15.26 -8.53
N ASP A 58 14.89 14.76 -9.74
CA ASP A 58 15.44 15.28 -10.99
C ASP A 58 14.62 14.74 -12.19
N ASP A 59 14.86 15.25 -13.39
CA ASP A 59 14.17 14.90 -14.65
C ASP A 59 14.21 13.40 -14.97
N ARG A 60 15.18 12.68 -14.41
CA ARG A 60 15.40 11.24 -14.67
C ARG A 60 15.60 10.41 -13.40
N PHE A 61 15.45 11.02 -12.22
CA PHE A 61 15.76 10.34 -10.96
C PHE A 61 14.60 10.41 -9.97
N ILE A 62 14.25 9.23 -9.44
CA ILE A 62 13.32 9.05 -8.33
C ILE A 62 14.10 8.58 -7.12
N LEU A 63 13.92 9.27 -5.99
CA LEU A 63 14.40 8.81 -4.69
C LEU A 63 13.36 7.87 -4.06
N THR A 64 13.81 6.71 -3.58
CA THR A 64 12.98 5.74 -2.84
C THR A 64 13.83 5.03 -1.78
N ALA A 65 13.19 4.19 -0.95
CA ALA A 65 13.91 3.38 0.03
C ALA A 65 14.68 2.25 -0.68
N ALA A 66 15.88 1.92 -0.20
CA ALA A 66 16.70 0.86 -0.79
C ALA A 66 15.97 -0.50 -0.85
N HIS A 67 15.24 -0.87 0.21
CA HIS A 67 14.49 -2.12 0.22
C HIS A 67 13.34 -2.18 -0.80
N CYS A 68 12.92 -1.04 -1.37
CA CYS A 68 11.93 -1.02 -2.45
C CYS A 68 12.53 -1.44 -3.81
N THR A 69 13.85 -1.57 -3.93
CA THR A 69 14.51 -2.09 -5.13
C THR A 69 14.96 -3.55 -4.99
N ASP A 70 14.90 -4.09 -3.77
CA ASP A 70 15.22 -5.49 -3.46
C ASP A 70 13.94 -6.36 -3.53
N VAL A 71 13.32 -6.40 -4.71
CA VAL A 71 12.00 -7.02 -4.95
C VAL A 71 12.04 -8.36 -5.67
#